data_AF-A0A955U2D3-F1
#
_entry.id   AF-A0A955U2D3-F1
#
_cell.length_a   1.000
_cell.length_b   1.000
_cell.length_c   1.000
_cell.angle_alpha   90.00
_cell.angle_beta   90.00
_cell.angle_gamma   90.00
#
_symmetry.space_group_name_H-M   'P 1'
#
loop_
_entity.id
_entity.type
_entity.pdbx_description
1 polymer ?
#
loop_
_entity_poly.entity_id
_entity_poly.type
_entity_poly.pdbx_seq_one_letter_code
_entity_poly.pdbx_strand_id
1 'polypeptide(L)'
;MRLRVETVVGVGALLALQLTTSFAAIGLLARTSPAAEQILREDVSLAAVEEMLGVLAIDGDAAMFDGALQTARDEASSEEESQLARRIGVRAPAALEGDPAARIDVVALARELSASNRERMEELDRQARFLGRAGAWASMLLGAAGFLLSVVVYRRLRRRLEEPVLALDALLVAFRQGELRQRANVHEGPLETRRIAENVNFLLDRHEEDLRRPVPTEVRTDRALLIAVIDRFGEPVVVLDGNGEQLAANAAALALLEDPDAPLRTLREAVRGSRPAEGWVVDEIPKANAWLCLRR
;
A
#
# COMPACT_ATOMS: atom_id res chain seq x y z
N MET A 1 -18.52 -4.22 3.98
CA MET A 1 -17.46 -5.20 3.66
C MET A 1 -16.99 -5.19 2.20
N ARG A 2 -17.61 -4.42 1.27
CA ARG A 2 -17.23 -4.47 -0.15
C ARG A 2 -15.87 -3.83 -0.42
N LEU A 3 -15.51 -2.80 0.35
CA LEU A 3 -14.23 -2.11 0.19
C LEU A 3 -13.05 -3.02 0.57
N ARG A 4 -13.17 -3.73 1.70
CA ARG A 4 -12.16 -4.72 2.12
C ARG A 4 -11.98 -5.81 1.06
N VAL A 5 -13.06 -6.32 0.50
CA VAL A 5 -13.00 -7.33 -0.57
C VAL A 5 -12.33 -6.75 -1.82
N GLU A 6 -12.67 -5.53 -2.25
CA GLU A 6 -12.04 -4.91 -3.42
C GLU A 6 -10.55 -4.64 -3.22
N THR A 7 -10.13 -4.17 -2.04
CA THR A 7 -8.71 -3.96 -1.73
C THR A 7 -7.96 -5.28 -1.65
N VAL A 8 -8.54 -6.30 -1.00
CA VAL A 8 -7.95 -7.64 -0.93
C VAL A 8 -7.84 -8.27 -2.31
N VAL A 9 -8.83 -8.10 -3.18
CA VAL A 9 -8.78 -8.60 -4.56
C VAL A 9 -7.73 -7.83 -5.38
N GLY A 10 -7.66 -6.50 -5.25
CA GLY A 10 -6.67 -5.70 -5.97
C GLY A 10 -5.23 -6.00 -5.55
N VAL A 11 -4.96 -5.96 -4.24
CA VAL A 11 -3.64 -6.29 -3.68
C VAL A 11 -3.31 -7.76 -3.91
N GLY A 12 -4.28 -8.66 -3.74
CA GLY A 12 -4.12 -10.08 -4.00
C GLY A 12 -3.78 -10.38 -5.46
N ALA A 13 -4.43 -9.69 -6.41
CA ALA A 13 -4.12 -9.82 -7.83
C ALA A 13 -2.70 -9.33 -8.16
N LEU A 14 -2.26 -8.22 -7.55
CA LEU A 14 -0.89 -7.72 -7.71
C LEU A 14 0.15 -8.69 -7.15
N LEU A 15 -0.10 -9.25 -5.95
CA LEU A 15 0.78 -10.26 -5.34
C LEU A 15 0.83 -11.55 -6.16
N ALA A 16 -0.33 -12.03 -6.63
CA ALA A 16 -0.41 -13.20 -7.49
C ALA A 16 0.37 -12.99 -8.77
N LEU A 17 0.22 -11.83 -9.42
CA LEU A 17 0.97 -11.49 -10.62
C LEU A 17 2.48 -11.43 -10.34
N GLN A 18 2.92 -10.81 -9.23
CA GLN A 18 4.33 -10.75 -8.86
C GLN A 18 4.93 -12.15 -8.65
N LEU A 19 4.18 -13.04 -8.00
CA LEU A 19 4.59 -14.44 -7.82
C LEU A 19 4.69 -15.15 -9.17
N THR A 20 3.67 -15.04 -10.03
CA THR A 20 3.70 -15.62 -11.38
C THR A 20 4.90 -15.11 -12.18
N THR A 21 5.21 -13.82 -12.08
CA THR A 21 6.36 -13.21 -12.77
C THR A 21 7.68 -13.77 -12.26
N SER A 22 7.79 -13.96 -10.94
CA SER A 22 8.97 -14.56 -10.31
C SER A 22 9.16 -16.02 -10.74
N PHE A 23 8.10 -16.83 -10.71
CA PHE A 23 8.14 -18.22 -11.18
C PHE A 23 8.45 -18.31 -12.68
N ALA A 24 7.89 -17.43 -13.50
CA ALA A 24 8.19 -17.38 -14.92
C ALA A 24 9.67 -17.05 -15.18
N ALA A 25 10.24 -16.09 -14.44
CA ALA A 25 11.65 -15.76 -14.53
C ALA A 25 12.56 -16.94 -14.12
N ILE A 26 12.25 -17.61 -13.00
CA ILE A 26 12.98 -18.81 -12.56
C ILE A 26 12.89 -19.92 -13.60
N GLY A 27 11.68 -20.17 -14.14
CA GLY A 27 11.46 -21.21 -15.15
C GLY A 27 12.21 -20.94 -16.47
N LEU A 28 12.32 -19.67 -16.87
CA LEU A 28 13.15 -19.28 -18.02
C LEU A 28 14.63 -19.54 -17.75
N LEU A 29 15.13 -19.14 -16.58
CA LEU A 29 16.53 -19.35 -16.20
C LEU A 29 16.90 -20.84 -16.15
N ALA A 30 15.99 -21.66 -15.60
CA ALA A 30 16.17 -23.10 -15.50
C ALA A 30 16.25 -23.80 -16.88
N ARG A 31 15.64 -23.22 -17.92
CA ARG A 31 15.69 -23.76 -19.29
C ARG A 31 16.92 -23.34 -20.09
N THR A 32 17.56 -22.22 -19.75
CA THR A 32 18.77 -21.76 -20.46
C THR A 32 20.05 -22.41 -19.93
N SER A 33 20.06 -22.86 -18.67
CA SER A 33 21.23 -23.49 -18.06
C SER A 33 21.70 -24.78 -18.77
N PRO A 34 20.81 -25.72 -19.17
CA PRO A 34 21.23 -26.96 -19.81
C PRO A 34 21.85 -26.75 -21.19
N ALA A 35 21.34 -25.79 -21.96
CA ALA A 35 21.88 -25.47 -23.29
C ALA A 35 23.29 -24.88 -23.20
N ALA A 36 23.54 -24.01 -22.21
CA ALA A 36 24.87 -23.46 -21.98
C ALA A 36 25.87 -24.54 -21.54
N GLU A 37 25.45 -25.46 -20.67
CA GLU A 37 26.29 -26.58 -20.24
C GLU A 37 26.64 -27.52 -21.40
N GLN A 38 25.69 -27.84 -22.27
CA GLN A 38 25.97 -28.64 -23.46
C GLN A 38 26.93 -27.96 -24.42
N ILE A 39 26.76 -26.66 -24.70
CA ILE A 39 27.69 -25.91 -25.55
C ILE A 39 29.12 -25.95 -24.98
N LEU A 40 29.28 -25.85 -23.67
CA LEU A 40 30.59 -25.94 -23.02
C LEU A 40 31.23 -27.33 -23.18
N ARG A 41 30.46 -28.41 -23.08
CA ARG A 41 30.98 -29.78 -23.32
C ARG A 41 31.44 -29.98 -24.75
N GLU A 42 30.65 -29.47 -25.71
CA GLU A 42 31.04 -29.53 -27.12
C GLU A 42 32.34 -28.76 -27.37
N ASP A 43 32.53 -27.58 -26.77
CA ASP A 43 33.76 -26.80 -26.88
C ASP A 43 34.99 -27.54 -26.32
N VAL A 44 34.85 -28.23 -25.18
CA VAL A 44 35.90 -29.07 -24.60
C VAL A 44 36.27 -30.24 -25.52
N SER A 45 35.27 -30.92 -26.09
CA SER A 45 35.48 -32.02 -27.04
C SER A 45 36.19 -31.52 -28.33
N LEU A 46 35.82 -30.34 -28.84
CA LEU A 46 36.47 -29.72 -29.99
C LEU A 46 37.94 -29.37 -29.69
N ALA A 47 38.23 -28.78 -28.53
CA ALA A 47 39.60 -28.48 -28.11
C ALA A 47 40.47 -29.75 -28.02
N ALA A 48 39.90 -30.84 -27.50
CA ALA A 48 40.57 -32.14 -27.46
C ALA A 48 40.86 -32.70 -28.87
N VAL A 49 39.96 -32.50 -29.83
CA VAL A 49 40.21 -32.86 -31.23
C VAL A 49 41.32 -32.03 -31.85
N GLU A 50 41.37 -30.73 -31.56
CA GLU A 50 42.45 -29.84 -32.02
C GLU A 50 43.80 -30.23 -31.42
N GLU A 51 43.84 -30.63 -30.15
CA GLU A 51 45.05 -31.14 -29.49
C GLU A 51 45.54 -32.46 -30.12
N MET A 52 44.64 -33.42 -30.39
CA MET A 52 44.97 -34.65 -31.12
C MET A 52 45.58 -34.37 -32.49
N LEU A 53 45.00 -33.45 -33.26
CA LEU A 53 45.51 -33.04 -34.56
C LEU A 53 46.86 -32.33 -34.45
N GLY A 54 47.04 -31.50 -33.42
CA GLY A 54 48.29 -30.83 -33.10
C GLY A 54 49.43 -31.82 -32.84
N VAL A 55 49.18 -32.83 -31.99
CA VAL A 55 50.16 -33.89 -31.70
C VAL A 55 50.56 -34.65 -32.96
N LEU A 56 49.61 -35.00 -33.81
CA LEU A 56 49.90 -35.69 -35.09
C LEU A 56 50.66 -34.81 -36.09
N ALA A 57 50.54 -33.49 -36.01
CA ALA A 57 51.20 -32.56 -36.93
C ALA A 57 52.69 -32.34 -36.60
N ILE A 58 53.08 -32.47 -35.33
CA ILE A 58 54.45 -32.21 -34.85
C ILE A 58 55.19 -33.46 -34.38
N ASP A 59 54.63 -34.66 -34.61
CA ASP A 59 55.14 -35.93 -34.07
C ASP A 59 55.31 -35.88 -32.55
N GLY A 60 54.29 -35.35 -31.86
CA GLY A 60 54.31 -35.08 -30.43
C GLY A 60 54.15 -36.32 -29.55
N ASP A 61 54.04 -36.09 -28.24
CA ASP A 61 53.94 -37.14 -27.23
C ASP A 61 52.62 -37.93 -27.33
N ALA A 62 52.74 -39.26 -27.41
CA ALA A 62 51.61 -40.18 -27.41
C ALA A 62 50.74 -40.03 -26.13
N ALA A 63 51.34 -39.69 -24.99
CA ALA A 63 50.59 -39.48 -23.76
C ALA A 63 49.65 -38.25 -23.84
N MET A 64 50.07 -37.19 -24.55
CA MET A 64 49.20 -36.03 -24.81
C MET A 64 48.06 -36.40 -25.75
N PHE A 65 48.33 -37.20 -26.79
CA PHE A 65 47.30 -37.69 -27.69
C PHE A 65 46.26 -38.54 -26.94
N ASP A 66 46.70 -39.47 -26.09
CA ASP A 66 45.82 -40.35 -25.32
C ASP A 66 44.97 -39.56 -24.31
N GLY A 67 45.54 -38.55 -23.68
CA GLY A 67 44.81 -37.63 -22.80
C GLY A 67 43.69 -36.89 -23.55
N ALA A 68 44.02 -36.27 -24.69
CA ALA A 68 43.06 -35.57 -25.51
C ALA A 68 41.97 -36.52 -26.06
N LEU A 69 42.35 -37.72 -26.51
CA LEU A 69 41.38 -38.73 -26.95
C LEU A 69 40.44 -39.16 -25.82
N GLN A 70 40.95 -39.30 -24.61
CA GLN A 70 40.13 -39.65 -23.45
C GLN A 70 39.14 -38.52 -23.13
N THR A 71 39.59 -37.26 -23.14
CA THR A 71 38.70 -36.10 -22.99
C THR A 71 37.61 -36.07 -24.07
N ALA A 72 37.95 -36.28 -25.34
CA ALA A 72 36.97 -36.33 -26.44
C ALA A 72 35.96 -37.49 -26.29
N ARG A 73 36.34 -38.59 -25.64
CA ARG A 73 35.41 -39.71 -25.33
C ARG A 73 34.49 -39.40 -24.17
N ASP A 74 35.03 -38.81 -23.12
CA ASP A 74 34.28 -38.51 -21.89
C ASP A 74 33.24 -37.40 -22.13
N GLU A 75 33.55 -36.46 -23.02
CA GLU A 75 32.66 -35.35 -23.39
C GLU A 75 31.77 -35.63 -24.61
N ALA A 76 31.87 -36.81 -25.22
CA ALA A 76 31.04 -37.18 -26.37
C ALA A 76 29.55 -37.15 -25.99
N SER A 77 28.77 -36.33 -26.70
CA SER A 77 27.35 -36.10 -26.38
C SER A 77 26.41 -36.95 -27.23
N SER A 78 26.96 -37.69 -28.20
CA SER A 78 26.23 -38.61 -29.07
C SER A 78 26.92 -39.96 -29.22
N GLU A 79 26.12 -40.97 -29.57
CA GLU A 79 26.64 -42.31 -29.89
C GLU A 79 27.54 -42.28 -31.13
N GLU A 80 27.25 -41.39 -32.09
CA GLU A 80 28.07 -41.20 -33.29
C GLU A 80 29.46 -40.65 -32.95
N GLU A 81 29.55 -39.60 -32.13
CA GLU A 81 30.82 -39.06 -31.62
C GLU A 81 31.60 -40.11 -30.84
N SER A 82 30.90 -40.87 -29.98
CA SER A 82 31.49 -41.99 -29.22
C SER A 82 32.06 -43.07 -30.14
N GLN A 83 31.42 -43.34 -31.28
CA GLN A 83 31.94 -44.27 -32.28
C GLN A 83 33.15 -43.71 -33.03
N LEU A 84 33.13 -42.42 -33.40
CA LEU A 84 34.27 -41.74 -34.04
C LEU A 84 35.50 -41.75 -33.12
N ALA A 85 35.33 -41.38 -31.84
CA ALA A 85 36.42 -41.38 -30.86
C ALA A 85 36.96 -42.81 -30.56
N ARG A 86 36.10 -43.84 -30.62
CA ARG A 86 36.57 -45.24 -30.54
C ARG A 86 37.39 -45.62 -31.77
N ARG A 87 36.93 -45.28 -32.99
CA ARG A 87 37.64 -45.55 -34.24
C ARG A 87 38.99 -44.83 -34.29
N ILE A 88 39.06 -43.59 -33.81
CA ILE A 88 40.31 -42.85 -33.65
C ILE A 88 41.28 -43.63 -32.77
N GLY A 89 40.86 -44.06 -31.58
CA GLY A 89 41.76 -44.78 -30.67
C GLY A 89 42.24 -46.14 -31.16
N VAL A 90 41.46 -46.82 -32.01
CA VAL A 90 41.93 -48.08 -32.64
C VAL A 90 43.05 -47.81 -33.65
N ARG A 91 43.04 -46.66 -34.34
CA ARG A 91 44.02 -46.31 -35.38
C ARG A 91 45.17 -45.43 -34.87
N ALA A 92 44.99 -44.80 -33.72
CA ALA A 92 45.96 -43.89 -33.12
C ALA A 92 47.37 -44.47 -32.90
N PRO A 93 47.54 -45.71 -32.40
CA PRO A 93 48.88 -46.26 -32.18
C PRO A 93 49.72 -46.32 -33.46
N ALA A 94 49.15 -46.84 -34.54
CA ALA A 94 49.83 -46.90 -35.84
C ALA A 94 50.10 -45.50 -36.43
N ALA A 95 49.18 -44.56 -36.24
CA ALA A 95 49.35 -43.18 -36.69
C ALA A 95 50.50 -42.47 -35.94
N LEU A 96 50.63 -42.70 -34.63
CA LEU A 96 51.69 -42.14 -33.79
C LEU A 96 53.06 -42.78 -34.07
N GLU A 97 53.09 -44.07 -34.43
CA GLU A 97 54.30 -44.78 -34.89
C GLU A 97 54.78 -44.32 -36.28
N GLY A 98 54.01 -43.47 -36.97
CA GLY A 98 54.40 -42.84 -38.23
C GLY A 98 53.87 -43.53 -39.48
N ASP A 99 52.91 -44.45 -39.38
CA ASP A 99 52.23 -45.01 -40.55
C ASP A 99 51.42 -43.92 -41.29
N PRO A 100 51.78 -43.57 -42.54
CA PRO A 100 51.09 -42.53 -43.30
C PRO A 100 49.61 -42.85 -43.55
N ALA A 101 49.25 -44.12 -43.74
CA ALA A 101 47.87 -44.51 -43.99
C ALA A 101 47.01 -44.34 -42.72
N ALA A 102 47.50 -44.83 -41.58
CA ALA A 102 46.84 -44.64 -40.29
C ALA A 102 46.70 -43.15 -39.92
N ARG A 103 47.70 -42.31 -40.23
CA ARG A 103 47.60 -40.86 -40.01
C ARG A 103 46.49 -40.21 -40.83
N ILE A 104 46.38 -40.55 -42.12
CA ILE A 104 45.30 -40.03 -42.97
C ILE A 104 43.94 -40.44 -42.40
N ASP A 105 43.81 -41.71 -41.99
CA ASP A 105 42.57 -42.23 -41.38
C ASP A 105 42.22 -41.48 -40.09
N VAL A 106 43.18 -41.29 -39.17
CA VAL A 106 42.92 -40.59 -37.90
C VAL A 106 42.58 -39.12 -38.14
N VAL A 107 43.28 -38.43 -39.04
CA VAL A 107 42.97 -37.03 -39.38
C VAL A 107 41.58 -36.91 -40.00
N ALA A 108 41.18 -37.85 -40.86
CA ALA A 108 39.84 -37.85 -41.44
C ALA A 108 38.76 -38.05 -40.37
N LEU A 109 38.94 -39.02 -39.46
CA LEU A 109 38.03 -39.28 -38.36
C LEU A 109 37.94 -38.10 -37.38
N ALA A 110 39.08 -37.48 -37.04
CA ALA A 110 39.12 -36.31 -36.18
C ALA A 110 38.39 -35.11 -36.81
N ARG A 111 38.53 -34.90 -38.13
CA ARG A 111 37.76 -33.87 -38.85
C ARG A 111 36.26 -34.15 -38.87
N GLU A 112 35.87 -35.42 -39.04
CA GLU A 112 34.47 -35.86 -38.98
C GLU A 112 33.89 -35.60 -37.57
N LEU A 113 34.63 -35.94 -36.52
CA LEU A 113 34.26 -35.66 -35.13
C LEU A 113 34.11 -34.15 -34.87
N SER A 114 35.07 -33.34 -35.32
CA SER A 114 35.00 -31.87 -35.23
C SER A 114 33.81 -31.28 -35.97
N ALA A 115 33.49 -31.80 -37.16
CA ALA A 115 32.34 -31.33 -37.94
C ALA A 115 31.01 -31.64 -37.25
N SER A 116 30.86 -32.86 -36.72
CA SER A 116 29.68 -33.28 -35.96
C SER A 116 29.46 -32.39 -34.72
N ASN A 117 30.53 -32.13 -33.97
CA ASN A 117 30.49 -31.27 -32.79
C ASN A 117 30.09 -29.82 -33.14
N ARG A 118 30.66 -29.23 -34.20
CA ARG A 118 30.29 -27.88 -34.66
C ARG A 118 28.82 -27.77 -35.07
N GLU A 119 28.29 -28.77 -35.78
CA GLU A 119 26.87 -28.80 -36.16
C GLU A 119 25.96 -28.80 -34.92
N ARG A 120 26.32 -29.57 -33.89
CA ARG A 120 25.60 -29.61 -32.62
C ARG A 120 25.69 -28.29 -31.87
N MET A 121 26.86 -27.65 -31.81
CA MET A 121 27.01 -26.31 -31.21
C MET A 121 26.10 -25.29 -31.91
N GLU A 122 26.03 -25.30 -33.25
CA GLU A 122 25.16 -24.40 -34.00
C GLU A 122 23.67 -24.64 -33.74
N GLU A 123 23.25 -25.90 -33.61
CA GLU A 123 21.88 -26.24 -33.24
C GLU A 123 21.55 -25.79 -31.81
N LEU A 124 22.45 -26.06 -30.85
CA LEU A 124 22.29 -25.64 -29.46
C LEU A 124 22.25 -24.12 -29.32
N ASP A 125 23.11 -23.38 -30.03
CA ASP A 125 23.09 -21.91 -30.06
C ASP A 125 21.78 -21.38 -30.67
N ARG A 126 21.28 -21.99 -31.75
CA ARG A 126 19.97 -21.62 -32.33
C ARG A 126 18.84 -21.84 -31.33
N GLN A 127 18.83 -22.97 -30.62
CA GLN A 127 17.84 -23.26 -29.58
C GLN A 127 17.95 -22.29 -28.41
N ALA A 128 19.16 -22.00 -27.93
CA ALA A 128 19.42 -21.04 -26.86
C ALA A 128 18.94 -19.63 -27.23
N ARG A 129 19.22 -19.17 -28.45
CA ARG A 129 18.75 -17.87 -28.97
C ARG A 129 17.24 -17.82 -29.08
N PHE A 130 16.60 -18.90 -29.54
CA PHE A 130 15.15 -18.97 -29.62
C PHE A 130 14.51 -18.86 -28.22
N LEU A 131 15.00 -19.65 -27.26
CA LEU A 131 14.56 -19.59 -25.86
C LEU A 131 14.79 -18.20 -25.24
N GLY A 132 15.94 -17.58 -25.51
CA GLY A 132 16.27 -16.24 -25.04
C GLY A 132 15.32 -15.18 -25.58
N ARG A 133 15.03 -15.20 -26.90
CA ARG A 133 14.07 -14.26 -27.52
C ARG A 133 12.66 -14.47 -27.01
N ALA A 134 12.20 -15.71 -26.91
CA ALA A 134 10.88 -16.03 -26.39
C ALA A 134 10.73 -15.60 -24.91
N GLY A 135 11.77 -15.84 -24.11
CA GLY A 135 11.83 -15.40 -22.72
C GLY A 135 11.77 -13.88 -22.58
N ALA A 136 12.55 -13.15 -23.37
CA ALA A 136 12.55 -11.69 -23.36
C ALA A 136 11.16 -11.12 -23.69
N TRP A 137 10.49 -11.65 -24.73
CA TRP A 137 9.12 -11.24 -25.07
C TRP A 137 8.12 -11.57 -23.96
N ALA A 138 8.21 -12.76 -23.36
CA ALA A 138 7.35 -13.15 -22.25
C ALA A 138 7.52 -12.21 -21.05
N SER A 139 8.77 -11.91 -20.65
CA SER A 139 9.07 -10.98 -19.56
C SER A 139 8.57 -9.57 -19.85
N MET A 140 8.73 -9.07 -21.08
CA MET A 140 8.20 -7.78 -21.49
C MET A 140 6.68 -7.72 -21.40
N LEU A 141 5.97 -8.74 -21.89
CA LEU A 141 4.51 -8.81 -21.83
C LEU A 141 3.99 -8.91 -20.40
N LEU A 142 4.63 -9.73 -19.55
CA LEU A 142 4.29 -9.81 -18.13
C LEU A 142 4.51 -8.49 -17.41
N GLY A 143 5.64 -7.82 -17.67
CA GLY A 143 5.92 -6.48 -17.13
C GLY A 143 4.89 -5.44 -17.57
N ALA A 144 4.54 -5.42 -18.86
CA ALA A 144 3.51 -4.53 -19.39
C ALA A 144 2.12 -4.81 -18.77
N ALA A 145 1.74 -6.08 -18.64
CA ALA A 145 0.49 -6.48 -17.99
C ALA A 145 0.46 -6.06 -16.50
N GLY A 146 1.57 -6.22 -15.78
CA GLY A 146 1.67 -5.81 -14.38
C GLY A 146 1.65 -4.30 -14.18
N PHE A 147 2.27 -3.56 -15.09
CA PHE A 147 2.14 -2.10 -15.11
C PHE A 147 0.69 -1.67 -15.35
N LEU A 148 0.02 -2.22 -16.37
CA LEU A 148 -1.38 -1.91 -16.64
C LEU A 148 -2.30 -2.26 -15.48
N LEU A 149 -2.12 -3.43 -14.86
CA LEU A 149 -2.87 -3.84 -13.68
C LEU A 149 -2.65 -2.86 -12.52
N SER A 150 -1.41 -2.44 -12.28
CA SER A 150 -1.07 -1.47 -11.24
C SER A 150 -1.75 -0.12 -11.47
N VAL A 151 -1.76 0.36 -12.71
CA VAL A 151 -2.47 1.60 -13.08
C VAL A 151 -3.98 1.48 -12.84
N VAL A 152 -4.58 0.35 -13.20
CA VAL A 152 -6.02 0.11 -12.98
C VAL A 152 -6.35 0.06 -11.49
N VAL A 153 -5.56 -0.67 -10.70
CA VAL A 153 -5.74 -0.76 -9.24
C VAL A 153 -5.57 0.62 -8.60
N TYR A 154 -4.53 1.37 -8.97
CA TYR A 154 -4.29 2.73 -8.46
C TYR A 154 -5.45 3.68 -8.80
N ARG A 155 -5.89 3.72 -10.07
CA ARG A 155 -7.01 4.57 -10.49
C ARG A 155 -8.30 4.20 -9.75
N ARG A 156 -8.55 2.91 -9.53
CA ARG A 156 -9.72 2.44 -8.79
C ARG A 156 -9.64 2.83 -7.31
N LEU A 157 -8.47 2.67 -6.69
CA LEU A 157 -8.24 3.03 -5.30
C LEU A 157 -8.43 4.54 -5.09
N ARG A 158 -7.82 5.37 -5.95
CA ARG A 158 -7.94 6.82 -5.90
C ARG A 158 -9.40 7.28 -5.99
N ARG A 159 -10.14 6.83 -7.01
CA ARG A 159 -11.56 7.20 -7.18
C ARG A 159 -12.50 6.69 -6.09
N ARG A 160 -12.17 5.56 -5.46
CA ARG A 160 -13.06 4.93 -4.46
C ARG A 160 -12.70 5.25 -3.01
N LEU A 161 -11.47 5.64 -2.72
CA LEU A 161 -11.03 5.93 -1.36
C LEU A 161 -10.53 7.35 -1.22
N GLU A 162 -9.58 7.76 -2.05
CA GLU A 162 -8.91 9.05 -1.89
C GLU A 162 -9.88 10.22 -2.14
N GLU A 163 -10.59 10.21 -3.27
CA GLU A 163 -11.54 11.27 -3.63
C GLU A 163 -12.68 11.42 -2.60
N PRO A 164 -13.38 10.35 -2.15
CA PRO A 164 -14.41 10.47 -1.11
C PRO A 164 -13.89 10.94 0.24
N VAL A 165 -12.70 10.50 0.64
CA VAL A 165 -12.09 10.93 1.92
C VAL A 165 -11.71 12.40 1.88
N LEU A 166 -11.10 12.86 0.78
CA LEU A 166 -10.78 14.27 0.58
C LEU A 166 -12.04 15.14 0.52
N ALA A 167 -13.13 14.65 -0.09
CA ALA A 167 -14.40 15.37 -0.11
C ALA A 167 -15.02 15.51 1.30
N LEU A 168 -14.91 14.47 2.14
CA LEU A 168 -15.36 14.52 3.54
C LEU A 168 -14.50 15.50 4.36
N ASP A 169 -13.19 15.51 4.18
CA ASP A 169 -12.30 16.46 4.84
C ASP A 169 -12.64 17.91 4.47
N ALA A 170 -12.81 18.18 3.16
CA ALA A 170 -13.20 19.50 2.67
C ALA A 170 -14.54 19.98 3.27
N LEU A 171 -15.53 19.09 3.37
CA LEU A 171 -16.82 19.37 4.01
C LEU A 171 -16.65 19.75 5.50
N LEU A 172 -15.84 18.99 6.24
CA LEU A 172 -15.61 19.26 7.66
C LEU A 172 -14.85 20.58 7.87
N VAL A 173 -13.91 20.91 6.98
CA VAL A 173 -13.21 22.21 6.99
C VAL A 173 -14.19 23.35 6.73
N ALA A 174 -15.06 23.23 5.72
CA ALA A 174 -16.08 24.25 5.41
C ALA A 174 -17.07 24.43 6.57
N PHE A 175 -17.51 23.34 7.19
CA PHE A 175 -18.36 23.39 8.38
C PHE A 175 -17.68 24.13 9.54
N ARG A 176 -16.39 23.87 9.79
CA ARG A 176 -15.61 24.61 10.81
C ARG A 176 -15.46 26.10 10.50
N GLN A 177 -15.56 26.49 9.24
CA GLN A 177 -15.56 27.89 8.79
C GLN A 177 -16.94 28.54 8.85
N GLY A 178 -17.98 27.80 9.26
CA GLY A 178 -19.35 28.29 9.43
C GLY A 178 -20.26 28.06 8.22
N GLU A 179 -19.81 27.34 7.20
CA GLU A 179 -20.65 26.98 6.05
C GLU A 179 -21.57 25.80 6.38
N LEU A 180 -22.71 26.09 7.03
CA LEU A 180 -23.63 25.07 7.54
C LEU A 180 -24.45 24.37 6.46
N ARG A 181 -24.48 24.85 5.22
CA ARG A 181 -25.37 24.34 4.15
C ARG A 181 -24.73 23.31 3.22
N GLN A 182 -23.41 23.12 3.28
CA GLN A 182 -22.75 22.13 2.45
C GLN A 182 -23.10 20.72 2.95
N ARG A 183 -23.27 19.76 2.03
CA ARG A 183 -23.60 18.37 2.33
C ARG A 183 -22.66 17.44 1.55
N ALA A 184 -22.31 16.32 2.15
CA ALA A 184 -21.52 15.29 1.51
C ALA A 184 -22.39 14.55 0.48
N ASN A 185 -21.82 14.21 -0.69
CA ASN A 185 -22.52 13.45 -1.71
C ASN A 185 -22.62 11.97 -1.33
N VAL A 186 -23.81 11.54 -0.93
CA VAL A 186 -24.09 10.17 -0.45
C VAL A 186 -24.06 9.13 -1.59
N HIS A 187 -24.10 9.57 -2.84
CA HIS A 187 -24.13 8.65 -3.99
C HIS A 187 -22.74 8.35 -4.56
N GLU A 188 -21.70 9.05 -4.12
CA GLU A 188 -20.33 8.86 -4.59
C GLU A 188 -19.53 7.95 -3.65
N GLY A 189 -18.77 7.03 -4.25
CA GLY A 189 -17.91 6.11 -3.51
C GLY A 189 -18.55 4.79 -3.04
N PRO A 190 -17.75 3.92 -2.41
CA PRO A 190 -18.16 2.62 -1.86
C PRO A 190 -19.10 2.73 -0.66
N LEU A 191 -19.79 1.63 -0.34
CA LEU A 191 -20.88 1.61 0.64
C LEU A 191 -20.45 2.10 2.04
N GLU A 192 -19.21 1.82 2.41
CA GLU A 192 -18.60 2.26 3.66
C GLU A 192 -18.44 3.78 3.73
N THR A 193 -17.93 4.44 2.69
CA THR A 193 -17.80 5.90 2.65
C THR A 193 -19.16 6.58 2.55
N ARG A 194 -20.12 5.96 1.85
CA ARG A 194 -21.51 6.47 1.81
C ARG A 194 -22.15 6.49 3.19
N ARG A 195 -22.02 5.42 3.99
CA ARG A 195 -22.53 5.38 5.37
C ARG A 195 -21.89 6.46 6.25
N ILE A 196 -20.60 6.72 6.07
CA ILE A 196 -19.91 7.80 6.79
C ILE A 196 -20.48 9.16 6.36
N ALA A 197 -20.64 9.40 5.05
CA ALA A 197 -21.23 10.63 4.53
C ALA A 197 -22.68 10.85 5.04
N GLU A 198 -23.51 9.80 5.07
CA GLU A 198 -24.86 9.82 5.65
C GLU A 198 -24.83 10.22 7.12
N ASN A 199 -23.98 9.58 7.93
CA ASN A 199 -23.86 9.88 9.34
C ASN A 199 -23.37 11.32 9.58
N VAL A 200 -22.41 11.80 8.78
CA VAL A 200 -21.92 13.18 8.86
C VAL A 200 -23.04 14.15 8.50
N ASN A 201 -23.76 13.93 7.41
CA ASN A 201 -24.89 14.78 7.02
C ASN A 201 -25.97 14.80 8.11
N PHE A 202 -26.31 13.65 8.70
CA PHE A 202 -27.27 13.58 9.82
C PHE A 202 -26.83 14.42 11.03
N LEU A 203 -25.54 14.37 11.39
CA LEU A 203 -25.00 15.18 12.49
C LEU A 203 -25.03 16.68 12.17
N LEU A 204 -24.72 17.05 10.92
CA LEU A 204 -24.79 18.43 10.45
C LEU A 204 -26.23 18.97 10.47
N ASP A 205 -27.19 18.16 9.99
CA ASP A 205 -28.61 18.51 9.99
C ASP A 205 -29.11 18.74 11.42
N ARG A 206 -28.74 17.85 12.36
CA ARG A 206 -29.12 17.99 13.77
C ARG A 206 -28.51 19.23 14.42
N HIS A 207 -27.25 19.54 14.11
CA HIS A 207 -26.62 20.76 14.61
C HIS A 207 -27.29 22.03 14.05
N GLU A 208 -27.64 22.02 12.77
CA GLU A 208 -28.37 23.12 12.15
C GLU A 208 -29.78 23.29 12.73
N GLU A 209 -30.49 22.20 13.03
CA GLU A 209 -31.78 22.22 13.71
C GLU A 209 -31.67 22.83 15.12
N ASP A 210 -30.65 22.43 15.90
CA ASP A 210 -30.43 22.97 17.25
C ASP A 210 -30.10 24.47 17.21
N LEU A 211 -29.37 24.95 16.20
CA LEU A 211 -29.14 26.39 15.97
C LEU A 211 -30.41 27.15 15.55
N ARG A 212 -31.31 26.49 14.80
CA ARG A 212 -32.57 27.08 14.33
C ARG A 212 -33.70 27.02 15.35
N ARG A 213 -33.58 26.21 16.41
CA ARG A 213 -34.60 26.14 17.47
C ARG A 213 -34.80 27.53 18.08
N PRO A 214 -35.99 28.13 17.92
CA PRO A 214 -36.25 29.43 18.52
C PRO A 214 -36.19 29.28 20.04
N VAL A 215 -35.35 30.10 20.69
CA VAL A 215 -35.43 30.28 22.14
C VAL A 215 -36.85 30.78 22.45
N PRO A 216 -37.62 30.12 23.34
CA PRO A 216 -39.01 30.51 23.59
C PRO A 216 -39.12 32.00 23.92
N THR A 217 -39.85 32.74 23.08
CA THR A 217 -39.98 34.20 23.13
C THR A 217 -40.64 34.69 24.43
N GLU A 218 -41.46 33.85 25.07
CA GLU A 218 -42.10 34.11 26.36
C GLU A 218 -41.06 34.34 27.47
N VAL A 219 -40.00 33.51 27.53
CA VAL A 219 -38.93 33.63 28.53
C VAL A 219 -38.14 34.92 28.38
N ARG A 220 -38.02 35.47 27.17
CA ARG A 220 -37.32 36.74 26.92
C ARG A 220 -38.13 37.96 27.34
N THR A 221 -39.44 37.93 27.14
CA THR A 221 -40.32 39.08 27.46
C THR A 221 -40.50 39.19 28.96
N ASP A 222 -40.72 38.06 29.65
CA ASP A 222 -40.85 38.01 31.11
C ASP A 222 -39.55 38.38 31.81
N ARG A 223 -38.40 37.94 31.29
CA ARG A 223 -37.09 38.33 31.83
C ARG A 223 -36.81 39.82 31.64
N ALA A 224 -37.13 40.39 30.48
CA ALA A 224 -36.96 41.82 30.23
C ALA A 224 -37.88 42.68 31.13
N LEU A 225 -39.14 42.25 31.32
CA LEU A 225 -40.07 42.89 32.24
C LEU A 225 -39.62 42.77 33.70
N LEU A 226 -39.13 41.59 34.10
CA LEU A 226 -38.58 41.36 35.43
C LEU A 226 -37.39 42.30 35.69
N ILE A 227 -36.44 42.40 34.75
CA ILE A 227 -35.31 43.33 34.83
C ILE A 227 -35.80 44.78 34.95
N ALA A 228 -36.75 45.20 34.11
CA ALA A 228 -37.31 46.55 34.14
C ALA A 228 -38.05 46.88 35.45
N VAL A 229 -38.66 45.89 36.11
CA VAL A 229 -39.32 46.06 37.41
C VAL A 229 -38.29 46.16 38.53
N ILE A 230 -37.27 45.30 38.55
CA ILE A 230 -36.24 45.32 39.60
C ILE A 230 -35.33 46.55 39.51
N ASP A 231 -35.12 47.11 38.30
CA ASP A 231 -34.37 48.36 38.10
C ASP A 231 -35.09 49.60 38.66
N ARG A 232 -36.39 49.50 39.00
CA ARG A 232 -37.11 50.59 39.69
C ARG A 232 -36.78 50.68 41.17
N PHE A 233 -36.22 49.63 41.76
CA PHE A 233 -35.75 49.67 43.13
C PHE A 233 -34.39 50.38 43.16
N GLY A 234 -34.26 51.40 44.02
CA GLY A 234 -32.98 52.09 44.24
C GLY A 234 -31.97 51.26 45.05
N GLU A 235 -32.43 50.17 45.66
CA GLU A 235 -31.64 49.21 46.44
C GLU A 235 -31.14 48.06 45.55
N PRO A 236 -30.03 47.39 45.90
CA PRO A 236 -29.53 46.21 45.19
C PRO A 236 -30.53 45.04 45.25
N VAL A 237 -30.95 44.54 44.08
CA VAL A 237 -31.90 43.44 43.95
C VAL A 237 -31.35 42.32 43.08
N VAL A 238 -31.41 41.07 43.58
CA VAL A 238 -31.07 39.86 42.84
C VAL A 238 -32.23 38.86 42.93
N VAL A 239 -32.63 38.28 41.81
CA VAL A 239 -33.64 37.22 41.74
C VAL A 239 -32.94 35.90 41.43
N LEU A 240 -33.12 34.91 42.31
CA LEU A 240 -32.58 33.56 42.17
C LEU A 240 -33.69 32.56 41.87
N ASP A 241 -33.38 31.49 41.14
CA ASP A 241 -34.27 30.34 40.98
C ASP A 241 -34.20 29.40 42.21
N GLY A 242 -35.06 28.38 42.25
CA GLY A 242 -35.05 27.38 43.33
C GLY A 242 -33.76 26.54 43.43
N ASN A 243 -32.85 26.61 42.45
CA ASN A 243 -31.53 25.97 42.49
C ASN A 243 -30.43 26.93 42.99
N GLY A 244 -30.74 28.22 43.11
CA GLY A 244 -29.82 29.30 43.45
C GLY A 244 -29.10 29.91 42.23
N GLU A 245 -29.51 29.61 41.01
CA GLU A 245 -29.00 30.29 39.82
C GLU A 245 -29.60 31.68 39.67
N GLN A 246 -28.79 32.64 39.22
CA GLN A 246 -29.23 34.01 39.07
C GLN A 246 -30.10 34.16 37.82
N LEU A 247 -31.38 34.50 38.04
CA LEU A 247 -32.33 34.77 36.97
C LEU A 247 -32.20 36.21 36.45
N ALA A 248 -32.11 37.17 37.38
CA ALA A 248 -31.99 38.60 37.09
C ALA A 248 -31.29 39.36 38.24
N ALA A 249 -30.65 40.49 37.94
CA ALA A 249 -30.18 41.45 38.92
C ALA A 249 -30.32 42.86 38.36
N ASN A 250 -30.59 43.83 39.24
CA ASN A 250 -30.68 45.23 38.84
C ASN A 250 -29.29 45.88 38.74
N ALA A 251 -29.23 47.07 38.14
CA ALA A 251 -27.96 47.79 37.96
C ALA A 251 -27.21 48.04 39.28
N ALA A 252 -27.93 48.35 40.37
CA ALA A 252 -27.33 48.57 41.69
C ALA A 252 -26.69 47.30 42.27
N ALA A 253 -27.30 46.13 42.08
CA ALA A 253 -26.72 44.85 42.47
C ALA A 253 -25.51 44.48 41.61
N LEU A 254 -25.57 44.73 40.30
CA LEU A 254 -24.43 44.48 39.40
C LEU A 254 -23.22 45.36 39.75
N ALA A 255 -23.43 46.61 40.16
CA ALA A 255 -22.36 47.50 40.61
C ALA A 255 -21.70 47.06 41.93
N LEU A 256 -22.39 46.27 42.76
CA LEU A 256 -21.86 45.70 44.00
C LEU A 256 -21.14 44.36 43.80
N LEU A 257 -21.33 43.73 42.64
CA LEU A 257 -20.79 42.42 42.27
C LEU A 257 -19.47 42.56 41.49
N GLU A 258 -18.54 43.41 41.96
CA GLU A 258 -17.20 43.53 41.35
C GLU A 258 -16.40 42.21 41.40
N ASP A 259 -16.69 41.36 42.40
CA ASP A 259 -16.41 39.92 42.36
C ASP A 259 -17.77 39.17 42.34
N PRO A 260 -18.21 38.66 41.19
CA PRO A 260 -19.56 38.11 41.03
C PRO A 260 -19.81 36.88 41.91
N ASP A 261 -18.77 36.19 42.36
CA ASP A 261 -18.89 34.88 43.00
C ASP A 261 -19.10 34.95 44.52
N ALA A 262 -18.57 35.99 45.20
CA ALA A 262 -18.60 36.04 46.65
C ALA A 262 -20.01 36.33 47.23
N PRO A 263 -20.77 37.34 46.76
CA PRO A 263 -22.10 37.64 47.30
C PRO A 263 -23.16 36.65 46.81
N LEU A 264 -23.01 36.12 45.59
CA LEU A 264 -23.93 35.12 45.04
C LEU A 264 -23.83 33.78 45.77
N ARG A 265 -22.65 33.38 46.27
CA ARG A 265 -22.51 32.17 47.11
C ARG A 265 -23.30 32.28 48.41
N THR A 266 -23.20 33.41 49.11
CA THR A 266 -23.92 33.61 50.37
C THR A 266 -25.44 33.69 50.16
N LEU A 267 -25.90 34.29 49.06
CA LEU A 267 -27.32 34.31 48.71
C LEU A 267 -27.84 32.93 48.28
N ARG A 268 -27.03 32.13 47.56
CA ARG A 268 -27.34 30.73 47.23
C ARG A 268 -27.50 29.87 48.48
N GLU A 269 -26.65 30.06 49.47
CA GLU A 269 -26.72 29.37 50.76
C GLU A 269 -27.99 29.77 51.54
N ALA A 270 -28.39 31.04 51.46
CA ALA A 270 -29.62 31.54 52.05
C ALA A 270 -30.89 30.91 51.43
N VAL A 271 -30.93 30.81 50.09
CA VAL A 271 -32.03 30.14 49.35
C VAL A 271 -32.12 28.64 49.70
N ARG A 272 -30.99 27.99 50.01
CA ARG A 272 -30.93 26.57 50.40
C ARG A 272 -31.22 26.30 51.89
N GLY A 273 -31.75 27.29 52.62
CA GLY A 273 -32.22 27.14 54.00
C GLY A 273 -31.22 27.58 55.07
N SER A 274 -30.14 28.27 54.71
CA SER A 274 -29.26 28.94 55.68
C SER A 274 -29.77 30.34 55.98
N ARG A 275 -29.41 30.92 57.13
CA ARG A 275 -29.83 32.29 57.48
C ARG A 275 -29.44 33.29 56.39
N PRO A 276 -30.28 34.30 56.07
CA PRO A 276 -29.93 35.31 55.08
C PRO A 276 -28.65 36.06 55.50
N ALA A 277 -27.82 36.40 54.51
CA ALA A 277 -26.61 37.17 54.71
C ALA A 277 -26.92 38.51 55.41
N GLU A 278 -26.02 39.00 56.26
CA GLU A 278 -26.22 40.24 57.00
C GLU A 278 -26.50 41.42 56.04
N GLY A 279 -27.63 42.12 56.25
CA GLY A 279 -28.09 43.20 55.38
C GLY A 279 -28.94 42.78 54.17
N TRP A 280 -29.22 41.48 54.00
CA TRP A 280 -30.11 40.99 52.94
C TRP A 280 -31.44 40.49 53.49
N VAL A 281 -32.52 40.96 52.88
CA VAL A 281 -33.89 40.45 53.05
C VAL A 281 -34.15 39.51 51.89
N VAL A 282 -34.59 38.30 52.20
CA VAL A 282 -34.82 37.25 51.22
C VAL A 282 -36.28 36.82 51.31
N ASP A 283 -37.04 37.10 50.25
CA ASP A 283 -38.47 36.80 50.16
C ASP A 283 -38.70 35.72 49.08
N GLU A 284 -39.43 34.66 49.44
CA GLU A 284 -39.83 33.62 48.51
C GLU A 284 -41.00 34.12 47.63
N ILE A 285 -40.95 33.79 46.33
CA ILE A 285 -42.02 34.01 45.36
C ILE A 285 -42.65 32.63 45.04
N PRO A 286 -43.69 32.20 45.76
CA PRO A 286 -44.15 30.80 45.76
C PRO A 286 -44.65 30.33 44.40
N LYS A 287 -45.22 31.25 43.61
CA LYS A 287 -45.77 30.93 42.28
C LYS A 287 -44.69 30.72 41.21
N ALA A 288 -43.50 31.25 41.41
CA ALA A 288 -42.40 31.22 40.43
C ALA A 288 -41.26 30.28 40.84
N ASN A 289 -41.35 29.65 42.02
CA ASN A 289 -40.24 28.90 42.63
C ASN A 289 -38.92 29.70 42.57
N ALA A 290 -39.01 30.98 42.93
CA ALA A 290 -37.94 31.96 42.82
C ALA A 290 -37.83 32.79 44.10
N TRP A 291 -36.68 33.38 44.35
CA TRP A 291 -36.33 34.07 45.58
C TRP A 291 -35.86 35.48 45.26
N LEU A 292 -36.49 36.48 45.87
CA LEU A 292 -36.14 37.89 45.75
C LEU A 292 -35.20 38.28 46.89
N CYS A 293 -33.96 38.62 46.56
CA CYS A 293 -32.94 39.06 47.49
C CYS A 293 -32.78 40.57 47.39
N LEU A 294 -33.12 41.29 48.45
CA LEU A 294 -33.07 42.75 48.57
C LEU A 294 -32.04 43.15 49.62
N ARG A 295 -31.12 44.06 49.31
CA ARG A 295 -30.17 44.56 50.32
C ARG A 295 -30.70 45.86 50.93
N ARG A 296 -30.98 45.86 52.23
CA ARG A 296 -31.46 47.03 53.00
C ARG A 296 -30.37 47.60 53.90
#